data_AF-E5VHM3-F1
#
_entry.id   AF-E5VHM3-F1
#
_cell.length_a   1.000
_cell.length_b   1.000
_cell.length_c   1.000
_cell.angle_alpha   90.00
_cell.angle_beta   90.00
_cell.angle_gamma   90.00
#
_symmetry.space_group_name_H-M   'P 1'
#
loop_
_entity.id
_entity.type
_entity.pdbx_description
1 polymer ?
#
loop_
_entity_poly.entity_id
_entity_poly.type
_entity_poly.pdbx_seq_one_letter_code
_entity_poly.pdbx_strand_id
1 'polypeptide(L)'
;MGDNPQNENHKYLGKFAILFLISVLLIAVYTLILQKNYSESTLKAEVQRDSDCSDAIHKVITDKLTKEDFENINAKSDMKTDRYQKLQKNLNQLRSLNSTRYLYTAKRNKDGNLIYLVDGLDLGASDFAYPGTSIEKEMIPYINQALSGKTIYSQKIIDTTWGHIFTACYPIKDPDGTEYVIDH
;
A
#
# COMPACT_ATOMS: atom_id res chain seq x y z
N MET A 1 -36.85 39.74 54.59
CA MET A 1 -35.83 39.05 53.77
C MET A 1 -36.28 39.20 52.32
N GLY A 2 -35.85 40.25 51.63
CA GLY A 2 -36.27 40.52 50.25
C GLY A 2 -35.22 39.97 49.28
N ASP A 3 -35.63 39.08 48.38
CA ASP A 3 -34.75 38.57 47.34
C ASP A 3 -34.29 39.71 46.42
N ASN A 4 -32.97 39.81 46.24
CA ASN A 4 -32.35 40.86 45.44
C ASN A 4 -32.47 40.51 43.94
N PRO A 5 -33.21 41.28 43.12
CA PRO A 5 -33.47 40.97 41.72
C PRO A 5 -32.20 40.94 40.84
N GLN A 6 -31.10 41.56 41.29
CA GLN A 6 -29.79 41.50 40.63
C GLN A 6 -29.17 40.08 40.67
N ASN A 7 -29.43 39.30 41.73
CA ASN A 7 -28.87 37.96 41.92
C ASN A 7 -29.57 36.90 41.05
N GLU A 8 -30.87 37.09 40.79
CA GLU A 8 -31.66 36.26 39.87
C GLU A 8 -31.16 36.42 38.42
N ASN A 9 -30.96 37.65 37.93
CA ASN A 9 -30.48 37.90 36.56
C ASN A 9 -29.09 37.31 36.28
N HIS A 10 -28.15 37.39 37.24
CA HIS A 10 -26.84 36.74 37.12
C HIS A 10 -26.94 35.20 37.07
N LYS A 11 -27.88 34.59 37.80
CA LYS A 11 -28.18 33.14 37.72
C LYS A 11 -28.70 32.74 36.34
N TYR A 12 -29.62 33.51 35.74
CA TYR A 12 -30.13 33.21 34.40
C TYR A 12 -29.05 33.38 33.34
N LEU A 13 -28.25 34.45 33.41
CA LEU A 13 -27.15 34.68 32.47
C LEU A 13 -26.09 33.56 32.52
N GLY A 14 -25.73 33.09 33.71
CA GLY A 14 -24.83 31.95 33.89
C GLY A 14 -25.41 30.64 33.33
N LYS A 15 -26.71 30.38 33.53
CA LYS A 15 -27.40 29.21 32.95
C LYS A 15 -27.43 29.27 31.42
N PHE A 16 -27.69 30.44 30.83
CA PHE A 16 -27.64 30.64 29.38
C PHE A 16 -26.23 30.44 28.82
N ALA A 17 -25.20 30.95 29.49
CA ALA A 17 -23.81 30.72 29.11
C ALA A 17 -23.44 29.23 29.15
N ILE A 18 -23.86 28.50 30.19
CA ILE A 18 -23.64 27.05 30.30
C ILE A 18 -24.37 26.29 29.19
N LEU A 19 -25.64 26.61 28.91
CA LEU A 19 -26.40 25.99 27.83
C LEU A 19 -25.75 26.24 26.47
N PHE A 20 -25.30 27.47 26.21
CA PHE A 20 -24.59 27.82 24.99
C PHE A 20 -23.27 27.03 24.86
N LEU A 21 -22.47 26.94 25.92
CA LEU A 21 -21.24 26.15 25.93
C LEU A 21 -21.50 24.66 25.68
N ILE A 22 -22.58 24.10 26.25
CA ILE A 22 -23.01 22.72 25.99
C ILE A 22 -23.39 22.56 24.52
N SER A 23 -24.16 23.48 23.94
CA SER A 23 -24.52 23.43 22.52
C SER A 23 -23.30 23.49 21.61
N VAL A 24 -22.34 24.38 21.89
CA VAL A 24 -21.07 24.47 21.13
C VAL A 24 -20.27 23.17 21.26
N LEU A 25 -20.19 22.60 22.47
CA LEU A 25 -19.51 21.33 22.70
C LEU A 25 -20.17 20.18 21.92
N LEU A 26 -21.50 20.09 21.93
CA LEU A 26 -22.24 19.07 21.18
C LEU A 26 -22.01 19.19 19.68
N ILE A 27 -22.02 20.42 19.14
CA ILE A 27 -21.72 20.68 17.73
C ILE A 27 -20.28 20.24 17.41
N ALA A 28 -19.31 20.63 18.24
CA ALA A 28 -17.92 20.24 18.04
C ALA A 28 -17.72 18.71 18.05
N VAL A 29 -18.32 18.01 19.02
CA VAL A 29 -18.28 16.54 19.10
C VAL A 29 -18.93 15.91 17.86
N TYR A 30 -20.10 16.41 17.44
CA TYR A 30 -20.79 15.93 16.25
C TYR A 30 -19.95 16.12 14.98
N THR A 31 -19.34 17.29 14.80
CA THR A 31 -18.43 17.57 13.68
C THR A 31 -17.21 16.65 13.69
N LEU A 32 -16.61 16.39 14.86
CA LEU A 32 -15.47 15.46 14.98
C LEU A 32 -15.86 14.02 14.61
N ILE A 33 -17.04 13.56 15.02
CA ILE A 33 -17.56 12.23 14.66
C ILE A 33 -17.79 12.15 13.15
N LEU A 34 -18.43 13.15 12.55
CA LEU A 34 -18.66 13.20 11.11
C LEU A 34 -17.34 13.20 10.32
N GLN A 35 -16.37 14.01 10.71
CA GLN A 35 -15.06 14.05 10.07
C GLN A 35 -14.36 12.70 10.12
N LYS A 36 -14.34 12.04 11.29
CA LYS A 36 -13.76 10.70 11.41
C LYS A 36 -14.44 9.67 10.52
N ASN A 37 -15.78 9.64 10.53
CA ASN A 37 -16.53 8.68 9.72
C ASN A 37 -16.33 8.90 8.21
N TYR A 38 -16.29 10.16 7.77
CA TYR A 38 -16.05 10.51 6.37
C TYR A 38 -14.61 10.19 5.93
N SER A 39 -13.62 10.45 6.79
CA SER A 39 -12.22 10.10 6.50
C SER A 39 -12.02 8.59 6.41
N GLU A 40 -12.59 7.82 7.34
CA GLU A 40 -12.51 6.34 7.33
C GLU A 40 -13.23 5.73 6.11
N SER A 41 -14.41 6.24 5.76
CA SER A 41 -15.14 5.75 4.57
C SER A 41 -14.41 6.07 3.28
N THR A 42 -13.82 7.26 3.18
CA THR A 42 -13.00 7.67 2.02
C THR A 42 -11.74 6.81 1.92
N LEU A 43 -11.00 6.65 3.02
CA LEU A 43 -9.81 5.79 3.08
C LEU A 43 -10.13 4.35 2.68
N LYS A 44 -11.23 3.79 3.18
CA LYS A 44 -11.65 2.42 2.83
C LYS A 44 -11.99 2.29 1.35
N ALA A 45 -12.66 3.29 0.77
CA ALA A 45 -12.99 3.30 -0.65
C ALA A 45 -11.73 3.40 -1.53
N GLU A 46 -10.75 4.22 -1.12
CA GLU A 46 -9.45 4.33 -1.78
C GLU A 46 -8.68 3.00 -1.72
N VAL A 47 -8.54 2.41 -0.53
CA VAL A 47 -7.89 1.09 -0.35
C VAL A 47 -8.57 0.02 -1.19
N GLN A 48 -9.91 -0.02 -1.23
CA GLN A 48 -10.64 -1.00 -2.05
C GLN A 48 -10.36 -0.80 -3.54
N ARG A 49 -10.44 0.43 -4.02
CA ARG A 49 -10.18 0.75 -5.43
C ARG A 49 -8.75 0.39 -5.83
N ASP A 50 -7.78 0.71 -4.98
CA ASP A 50 -6.38 0.41 -5.24
C ASP A 50 -6.13 -1.11 -5.20
N SER A 51 -6.82 -1.85 -4.31
CA SER A 51 -6.82 -3.32 -4.27
C SER A 51 -7.44 -3.94 -5.53
N ASP A 52 -8.55 -3.39 -6.04
CA ASP A 52 -9.20 -3.90 -7.26
C ASP A 52 -8.32 -3.67 -8.50
N CYS A 53 -7.65 -2.51 -8.59
CA CYS A 53 -6.68 -2.21 -9.65
C CYS A 53 -5.49 -3.18 -9.59
N SER A 54 -4.99 -3.37 -8.38
CA SER A 54 -3.93 -4.29 -8.03
C SER A 54 -4.25 -5.74 -8.46
N ASP A 55 -5.47 -6.22 -8.19
CA ASP A 55 -5.94 -7.55 -8.59
C ASP A 55 -5.98 -7.70 -10.12
N ALA A 56 -6.41 -6.65 -10.82
CA ALA A 56 -6.43 -6.66 -12.29
C ALA A 56 -5.02 -6.75 -12.88
N ILE A 57 -4.04 -6.01 -12.33
CA ILE A 57 -2.64 -6.08 -12.75
C ILE A 57 -2.09 -7.49 -12.49
N HIS A 58 -2.28 -8.02 -11.27
CA HIS A 58 -1.82 -9.35 -10.89
C HIS A 58 -2.33 -10.43 -11.84
N LYS A 59 -3.62 -10.39 -12.17
CA LYS A 59 -4.23 -11.33 -13.11
C LYS A 59 -3.57 -11.30 -14.49
N VAL A 60 -3.26 -10.11 -15.01
CA VAL A 60 -2.67 -9.97 -16.35
C VAL A 60 -1.20 -10.40 -16.39
N ILE A 61 -0.44 -10.12 -15.32
CA ILE A 61 0.99 -10.46 -15.31
C ILE A 61 1.25 -11.93 -14.96
N THR A 62 0.39 -12.56 -14.16
CA THR A 62 0.54 -13.97 -13.77
C THR A 62 0.56 -14.89 -14.99
N ASP A 63 -0.29 -14.64 -15.98
CA ASP A 63 -0.33 -15.42 -17.24
C ASP A 63 0.94 -15.28 -18.10
N LYS A 64 1.79 -14.29 -17.81
CA LYS A 64 3.03 -14.01 -18.56
C LYS A 64 4.27 -14.58 -17.89
N LEU A 65 4.17 -14.92 -16.61
CA LEU A 65 5.24 -15.42 -15.77
C LEU A 65 5.27 -16.96 -15.81
N THR A 66 6.46 -17.53 -15.78
CA THR A 66 6.67 -18.99 -15.67
C THR A 66 7.63 -19.28 -14.53
N LYS A 67 7.64 -20.54 -14.08
CA LYS A 67 8.58 -21.01 -13.04
C LYS A 67 10.03 -20.69 -13.41
N GLU A 68 10.41 -20.90 -14.67
CA GLU A 68 11.77 -20.67 -15.14
C GLU A 68 12.21 -19.21 -15.01
N ASP A 69 11.27 -18.26 -15.06
CA ASP A 69 11.60 -16.84 -14.88
C ASP A 69 12.16 -16.59 -13.49
N PHE A 70 11.54 -17.22 -12.49
CA PHE A 70 11.99 -17.09 -11.13
C PHE A 70 13.23 -17.92 -10.85
N GLU A 71 13.42 -19.06 -11.51
CA GLU A 71 14.62 -19.89 -11.31
C GLU A 71 15.86 -19.29 -11.98
N ASN A 72 15.72 -18.72 -13.18
CA ASN A 72 16.85 -18.34 -14.02
C ASN A 72 17.22 -16.87 -13.93
N ILE A 73 16.33 -15.97 -13.53
CA ILE A 73 16.65 -14.55 -13.33
C ILE A 73 17.15 -14.36 -11.91
N ASN A 74 18.43 -14.03 -11.74
CA ASN A 74 19.07 -13.92 -10.43
C ASN A 74 20.11 -12.80 -10.34
N ALA A 75 20.61 -12.32 -11.48
CA ALA A 75 21.72 -11.39 -11.53
C ALA A 75 21.60 -10.42 -12.71
N LYS A 76 22.30 -9.30 -12.60
CA LYS A 76 22.35 -8.26 -13.65
C LYS A 76 22.74 -8.78 -15.04
N SER A 77 23.52 -9.86 -15.13
CA SER A 77 23.85 -10.52 -16.40
C SER A 77 22.63 -11.00 -17.17
N ASP A 78 21.57 -11.39 -16.46
CA ASP A 78 20.37 -12.01 -17.02
C ASP A 78 19.51 -11.00 -17.78
N MET A 79 19.77 -9.70 -17.60
CA MET A 79 19.14 -8.62 -18.35
C MET A 79 19.39 -8.70 -19.86
N LYS A 80 20.44 -9.43 -20.27
CA LYS A 80 20.77 -9.64 -21.68
C LYS A 80 19.89 -10.70 -22.35
N THR A 81 19.14 -11.47 -21.58
CA THR A 81 18.26 -12.52 -22.13
C THR A 81 17.00 -11.90 -22.73
N ASP A 82 16.55 -12.47 -23.85
CA ASP A 82 15.29 -12.06 -24.49
C ASP A 82 14.10 -12.20 -23.54
N ARG A 83 14.12 -13.22 -22.68
CA ARG A 83 13.07 -13.48 -21.70
C ARG A 83 12.97 -12.35 -20.68
N TYR A 84 14.09 -11.93 -20.09
CA TYR A 84 14.12 -10.80 -19.17
C TYR A 84 13.58 -9.53 -19.84
N GLN A 85 14.08 -9.19 -21.03
CA GLN A 85 13.67 -7.96 -21.72
C GLN A 85 12.17 -7.95 -22.03
N LYS A 86 11.61 -9.10 -22.41
CA LYS A 86 10.17 -9.25 -22.63
C LYS A 86 9.36 -9.06 -21.35
N LEU A 87 9.81 -9.63 -20.22
CA LEU A 87 9.14 -9.45 -18.93
C LEU A 87 9.24 -8.01 -18.45
N GLN A 88 10.43 -7.41 -18.45
CA GLN A 88 10.67 -6.02 -18.06
C GLN A 88 9.76 -5.07 -18.84
N LYS A 89 9.67 -5.24 -20.17
CA LYS A 89 8.77 -4.47 -21.01
C LYS A 89 7.29 -4.66 -20.63
N ASN A 90 6.85 -5.89 -20.37
CA ASN A 90 5.47 -6.16 -19.95
C ASN A 90 5.15 -5.48 -18.61
N LEU A 91 6.02 -5.62 -17.61
CA LEU A 91 5.84 -4.98 -16.30
C LEU A 91 5.80 -3.46 -16.45
N ASN A 92 6.74 -2.89 -17.20
CA ASN A 92 6.79 -1.45 -17.44
C ASN A 92 5.53 -0.91 -18.13
N GLN A 93 5.01 -1.62 -19.13
CA GLN A 93 3.77 -1.26 -19.80
C GLN A 93 2.57 -1.33 -18.86
N LEU A 94 2.44 -2.42 -18.08
CA LEU A 94 1.34 -2.56 -17.12
C LEU A 94 1.37 -1.49 -16.04
N ARG A 95 2.55 -1.23 -15.48
CA ARG A 95 2.80 -0.17 -14.51
C ARG A 95 2.36 1.19 -15.06
N SER A 96 2.83 1.54 -16.26
CA SER A 96 2.55 2.84 -16.88
C SER A 96 1.06 3.02 -17.23
N LEU A 97 0.41 1.97 -17.74
CA LEU A 97 -1.01 2.02 -18.10
C LEU A 97 -1.93 2.18 -16.90
N ASN A 98 -1.55 1.65 -15.74
CA ASN A 98 -2.34 1.69 -14.52
C ASN A 98 -1.92 2.79 -13.55
N SER A 99 -1.01 3.69 -13.95
CA SER A 99 -0.44 4.74 -13.08
C SER A 99 0.16 4.19 -11.77
N THR A 100 0.63 2.95 -11.81
CA THR A 100 1.26 2.27 -10.69
C THR A 100 2.70 2.80 -10.56
N ARG A 101 3.16 3.08 -9.34
CA ARG A 101 4.50 3.65 -9.15
C ARG A 101 5.59 2.60 -9.33
N TYR A 102 5.45 1.46 -8.66
CA TYR A 102 6.37 0.33 -8.71
C TYR A 102 5.62 -0.92 -9.18
N LEU A 103 6.28 -1.81 -9.91
CA LEU A 103 5.74 -3.14 -10.21
C LEU A 103 6.93 -4.05 -10.46
N TYR A 104 7.14 -5.02 -9.60
CA TYR A 104 8.32 -5.87 -9.65
C TYR A 104 8.03 -7.29 -9.19
N THR A 105 8.94 -8.19 -9.52
CA THR A 105 8.96 -9.57 -9.01
C THR A 105 10.11 -9.78 -8.05
N ALA A 106 9.85 -10.56 -7.01
CA ALA A 106 10.82 -10.89 -5.97
C ALA A 106 10.74 -12.37 -5.56
N LYS A 107 11.85 -12.88 -5.02
CA LYS A 107 11.93 -14.22 -4.42
C LYS A 107 12.96 -14.26 -3.29
N ARG A 108 12.99 -15.37 -2.56
CA ARG A 108 14.16 -15.72 -1.73
C ARG A 108 15.27 -16.31 -2.59
N ASN A 109 16.50 -15.82 -2.38
CA ASN A 109 17.69 -16.45 -2.93
C ASN A 109 18.08 -17.69 -2.09
N LYS A 110 19.18 -18.35 -2.48
CA LYS A 110 19.69 -19.56 -1.78
C LYS A 110 20.09 -19.32 -0.33
N ASP A 111 20.41 -18.07 0.02
CA ASP A 111 20.78 -17.66 1.38
C ASP A 111 19.55 -17.23 2.21
N GLY A 112 18.34 -17.30 1.64
CA GLY A 112 17.09 -16.90 2.29
C GLY A 112 16.77 -15.40 2.20
N ASN A 113 17.64 -14.61 1.57
CA ASN A 113 17.47 -13.16 1.39
C ASN A 113 16.47 -12.87 0.28
N LEU A 114 15.61 -11.86 0.48
CA LEU A 114 14.71 -11.39 -0.56
C LEU A 114 15.49 -10.56 -1.57
N ILE A 115 15.30 -10.89 -2.85
CA ILE A 115 15.95 -10.21 -3.97
C ILE A 115 14.94 -9.84 -5.06
N TYR A 116 15.26 -8.77 -5.78
CA TYR A 116 14.60 -8.39 -7.03
C TYR A 116 14.93 -9.36 -8.16
N LEU A 117 13.95 -9.61 -9.03
CA LEU A 117 14.14 -10.39 -10.26
C LEU A 117 13.90 -9.53 -11.48
N VAL A 118 12.73 -8.91 -11.59
CA VAL A 118 12.40 -8.00 -12.69
C VAL A 118 11.72 -6.77 -12.13
N ASP A 119 12.28 -5.60 -12.41
CA ASP A 119 11.70 -4.30 -12.08
C ASP A 119 11.07 -3.67 -13.32
N GLY A 120 9.80 -3.25 -13.20
CA GLY A 120 9.03 -2.57 -14.24
C GLY A 120 9.34 -1.08 -14.40
N LEU A 121 10.25 -0.49 -13.63
CA LEU A 121 10.68 0.89 -13.85
C LEU A 121 11.36 1.08 -15.21
N ASP A 122 11.41 2.34 -15.67
CA ASP A 122 12.14 2.69 -16.89
C ASP A 122 13.63 2.40 -16.71
N LEU A 123 14.26 1.81 -17.73
CA LEU A 123 15.69 1.53 -17.69
C LEU A 123 16.47 2.84 -17.50
N GLY A 124 17.21 2.95 -16.41
CA GLY A 124 17.97 4.15 -16.06
C GLY A 124 17.27 5.09 -15.07
N ALA A 125 16.05 4.77 -14.62
CA ALA A 125 15.48 5.41 -13.43
C ALA A 125 16.45 5.28 -12.24
N SER A 126 16.55 6.32 -11.43
CA SER A 126 17.51 6.38 -10.31
C SER A 126 17.26 5.31 -9.25
N ASP A 127 16.00 4.88 -9.13
CA ASP A 127 15.51 3.86 -8.21
C ASP A 127 15.26 2.50 -8.90
N PHE A 128 15.76 2.29 -10.12
CA PHE A 128 15.68 0.99 -10.80
C PHE A 128 16.48 -0.09 -10.05
N ALA A 129 15.81 -1.18 -9.69
CA ALA A 129 16.41 -2.33 -9.03
C ALA A 129 16.90 -3.37 -10.05
N TYR A 130 18.18 -3.73 -9.96
CA TYR A 130 18.77 -4.75 -10.82
C TYR A 130 18.45 -6.16 -10.30
N PRO A 131 18.34 -7.17 -11.18
CA PRO A 131 18.14 -8.55 -10.71
C PRO A 131 19.24 -8.97 -9.75
N GLY A 132 18.85 -9.58 -8.62
CA GLY A 132 19.74 -10.00 -7.55
C GLY A 132 20.01 -8.95 -6.48
N THR A 133 19.56 -7.70 -6.62
CA THR A 133 19.67 -6.71 -5.54
C THR A 133 18.73 -7.06 -4.40
N SER A 134 19.13 -6.76 -3.17
CA SER A 134 18.31 -7.01 -1.99
C SER A 134 17.08 -6.11 -1.96
N ILE A 135 15.97 -6.64 -1.46
CA ILE A 135 14.77 -5.85 -1.16
C ILE A 135 15.01 -4.95 0.07
N GLU A 136 14.41 -3.77 0.05
CA GLU A 136 14.36 -2.76 1.09
C GLU A 136 13.76 -3.33 2.37
N LYS A 137 14.36 -2.97 3.51
CA LYS A 137 13.99 -3.55 4.80
C LYS A 137 12.54 -3.29 5.17
N GLU A 138 11.98 -2.15 4.78
CA GLU A 138 10.57 -1.82 4.98
C GLU A 138 9.60 -2.78 4.26
N MET A 139 9.98 -3.36 3.12
CA MET A 139 9.11 -4.22 2.31
C MET A 139 9.19 -5.70 2.73
N ILE A 140 10.28 -6.11 3.38
CA ILE A 140 10.51 -7.50 3.83
C ILE A 140 9.31 -8.08 4.61
N PRO A 141 8.68 -7.40 5.59
CA PRO A 141 7.55 -7.95 6.32
C PRO A 141 6.32 -8.24 5.46
N TYR A 142 6.06 -7.42 4.43
CA TYR A 142 4.92 -7.58 3.53
C TYR A 142 5.15 -8.76 2.58
N ILE A 143 6.33 -8.83 1.98
CA ILE A 143 6.72 -9.92 1.09
C ILE A 143 6.79 -11.25 1.86
N ASN A 144 7.35 -11.27 3.07
CA ASN A 144 7.37 -12.48 3.90
C ASN A 144 5.96 -13.01 4.20
N GLN A 145 5.02 -12.12 4.51
CA GLN A 145 3.63 -12.50 4.71
C GLN A 145 2.98 -13.00 3.42
N ALA A 146 3.26 -12.34 2.30
CA ALA A 146 2.76 -12.77 1.01
C ALA A 146 3.24 -14.17 0.66
N LEU A 147 4.54 -14.41 0.81
CA LEU A 147 5.17 -15.72 0.61
C LEU A 147 4.46 -16.81 1.42
N SER A 148 4.03 -16.57 2.68
CA SER A 148 3.22 -17.54 3.45
C SER A 148 1.89 -17.99 2.82
N GLY A 149 1.52 -17.43 1.67
CA GLY A 149 0.52 -17.95 0.77
C GLY A 149 -0.78 -17.16 0.75
N LYS A 150 -0.76 -15.91 1.22
CA LYS A 150 -1.91 -14.99 1.23
C LYS A 150 -1.56 -13.71 0.49
N THR A 151 -2.47 -13.19 -0.32
CA THR A 151 -2.33 -11.82 -0.84
C THR A 151 -2.35 -10.83 0.32
N ILE A 152 -1.43 -9.88 0.30
CA ILE A 152 -1.32 -8.82 1.31
C ILE A 152 -1.64 -7.50 0.65
N TYR A 153 -2.49 -6.70 1.28
CA TYR A 153 -2.74 -5.31 0.91
C TYR A 153 -2.40 -4.43 2.12
N SER A 154 -1.66 -3.35 1.90
CA SER A 154 -1.46 -2.35 2.94
C SER A 154 -2.79 -1.70 3.27
N GLN A 155 -3.21 -1.80 4.53
CA GLN A 155 -4.48 -1.22 4.99
C GLN A 155 -4.45 0.32 5.08
N LYS A 156 -3.26 0.91 4.91
CA LYS A 156 -2.97 2.34 5.00
C LYS A 156 -1.77 2.64 4.11
N ILE A 157 -1.65 3.90 3.71
CA ILE A 157 -0.42 4.43 3.10
C ILE A 157 0.75 4.25 4.07
N ILE A 158 1.85 3.68 3.58
CA ILE A 158 3.08 3.44 4.34
C ILE A 158 4.11 4.50 3.97
N ASP A 159 4.83 5.00 4.97
CA ASP A 159 5.97 5.87 4.78
C ASP A 159 7.21 5.03 4.47
N THR A 160 7.73 5.17 3.25
CA THR A 160 8.90 4.44 2.79
C THR A 160 9.96 5.39 2.23
N THR A 161 11.15 4.87 1.96
CA THR A 161 12.19 5.61 1.23
C THR A 161 11.75 6.02 -0.18
N TRP A 162 10.71 5.38 -0.72
CA TRP A 162 10.08 5.69 -2.00
C TRP A 162 8.93 6.69 -1.91
N GLY A 163 8.62 7.17 -0.71
CA GLY A 163 7.49 8.05 -0.40
C GLY A 163 6.32 7.30 0.23
N HIS A 164 5.16 7.94 0.17
CA HIS A 164 3.88 7.43 0.66
C HIS A 164 3.31 6.41 -0.33
N ILE A 165 3.33 5.12 0.02
CA ILE A 165 2.89 4.05 -0.88
C ILE A 165 1.73 3.23 -0.31
N PHE A 166 0.78 2.88 -1.18
CA PHE A 166 -0.03 1.68 -1.02
C PHE A 166 0.76 0.53 -1.65
N THR A 167 0.84 -0.62 -0.98
CA THR A 167 1.51 -1.82 -1.48
C THR A 167 0.54 -2.99 -1.48
N ALA A 168 0.63 -3.82 -2.52
CA ALA A 168 0.01 -5.12 -2.51
C ALA A 168 0.95 -6.20 -3.05
N CYS A 169 1.08 -7.28 -2.28
CA CYS A 169 1.98 -8.39 -2.54
C CYS A 169 1.19 -9.66 -2.84
N TYR A 170 1.39 -10.23 -4.02
CA TYR A 170 0.73 -11.46 -4.46
C TYR A 170 1.67 -12.65 -4.48
N PRO A 171 1.40 -13.70 -3.69
CA PRO A 171 2.14 -14.95 -3.81
C PRO A 171 1.83 -15.65 -5.13
N ILE A 172 2.88 -16.08 -5.81
CA ILE A 172 2.80 -17.08 -6.86
C ILE A 172 3.30 -18.37 -6.24
N LYS A 173 2.40 -19.34 -6.13
CA LYS A 173 2.73 -20.69 -5.65
C LYS A 173 3.07 -21.57 -6.84
N ASP A 174 4.30 -22.05 -6.87
CA ASP A 174 4.66 -23.22 -7.67
C ASP A 174 4.03 -24.47 -7.02
N PRO A 175 3.50 -25.45 -7.78
CA PRO A 175 3.11 -26.77 -7.26
C PRO A 175 4.15 -27.44 -6.34
N ASP A 176 5.43 -27.14 -6.52
CA ASP A 176 6.54 -27.66 -5.70
C ASP A 176 6.80 -26.87 -4.40
N GLY A 177 6.02 -25.83 -4.12
CA GLY A 177 6.11 -25.05 -2.87
C GLY A 177 7.12 -23.89 -2.91
N THR A 178 7.70 -23.56 -4.07
CA THR A 178 8.50 -22.34 -4.23
C THR A 178 7.57 -21.12 -4.32
N GLU A 179 7.80 -20.14 -3.46
CA GLU A 179 6.95 -18.96 -3.31
C GLU A 179 7.63 -17.75 -3.97
N TYR A 180 6.92 -17.08 -4.87
CA TYR A 180 7.35 -15.83 -5.50
C TYR A 180 6.37 -14.71 -5.20
N VAL A 181 6.79 -13.46 -5.35
CA VAL A 181 5.91 -12.31 -5.11
C VAL A 181 5.93 -11.36 -6.30
N ILE A 182 4.74 -10.92 -6.72
CA ILE A 182 4.56 -9.68 -7.46
C ILE A 182 4.19 -8.60 -6.45
N ASP A 183 4.94 -7.51 -6.43
CA ASP A 183 4.65 -6.35 -5.59
C ASP A 183 4.56 -5.07 -6.43
N HIS A 184 3.75 -4.13 -5.95
CA HIS A 184 3.46 -2.83 -6.55
C HIS A 184 2.83 -1.90 -5.51
#